data_AF-A0A0E3Q362-F1
#
_entry.id   AF-A0A0E3Q362-F1
#
_cell.length_a   1.000
_cell.length_b   1.000
_cell.length_c   1.000
_cell.angle_alpha   90.00
_cell.angle_beta   90.00
_cell.angle_gamma   90.00
#
_symmetry.space_group_name_H-M   'P 1'
#
loop_
_entity.id
_entity.type
_entity.pdbx_description
1 polymer ?
#
loop_
_entity_poly.entity_id
_entity_poly.type
_entity_poly.pdbx_seq_one_letter_code
_entity_poly.pdbx_strand_id
1 'polypeptide(L)' 'MDLAVISLIESGAMESKDFIRTENYNLRLKPTGARKIVNEFSNMLNKKVSY' A
#
# COMPACT_ATOMS: atom_id res chain seq x y z
N MET A 1 5.29 7.26 -5.52
CA MET A 1 4.34 6.94 -4.44
C MET A 1 3.01 6.50 -5.03
N ASP A 2 2.36 7.34 -5.85
CA ASP A 2 1.04 7.05 -6.41
C ASP A 2 0.99 5.74 -7.20
N LEU A 3 2.01 5.49 -8.03
CA LEU A 3 2.09 4.27 -8.83
C LEU A 3 2.14 2.99 -7.96
N ALA A 4 2.81 3.03 -6.81
CA ALA A 4 2.85 1.89 -5.88
C ALA A 4 1.49 1.65 -5.22
N VAL A 5 0.75 2.72 -4.92
CA VAL A 5 -0.62 2.63 -4.39
C VAL A 5 -1.57 2.05 -5.45
N ILE A 6 -1.48 2.51 -6.70
CA ILE A 6 -2.27 1.98 -7.82
C ILE A 6 -1.95 0.50 -8.03
N SER A 7 -0.68 0.11 -8.07
CA SER A 7 -0.30 -1.31 -8.23
C SER A 7 -0.82 -2.21 -7.10
N LEU A 8 -0.90 -1.71 -5.86
CA LEU A 8 -1.50 -2.45 -4.74
C LEU A 8 -3.01 -2.60 -4.86
N ILE A 9 -3.70 -1.60 -5.40
CA ILE A 9 -5.14 -1.64 -5.67
C ILE A 9 -5.43 -2.61 -6.82
N GLU A 10 -4.70 -2.49 -7.94
CA GLU A 10 -4.85 -3.36 -9.11
C GLU A 10 -4.52 -4.82 -8.79
N SER A 11 -3.51 -5.08 -7.95
CA SER A 11 -3.13 -6.44 -7.55
C SER A 11 -4.12 -7.05 -6.54
N GLY A 12 -5.12 -6.31 -6.07
CA GLY A 12 -6.05 -6.77 -5.03
C GLY A 12 -5.38 -7.09 -3.70
N ALA A 13 -4.15 -6.63 -3.50
CA ALA A 13 -3.33 -6.96 -2.33
C ALA A 13 -3.81 -6.22 -1.08
N MET A 14 -4.50 -5.09 -1.24
CA MET A 14 -5.16 -4.37 -0.14
C MET A 14 -6.52 -4.98 0.17
N GLU A 15 -6.66 -5.54 1.37
CA GLU A 15 -7.93 -6.05 1.86
C GLU A 15 -8.50 -5.14 2.95
N SER A 16 -9.83 -5.11 3.11
CA SER A 16 -10.51 -4.33 4.16
C SER A 16 -10.02 -4.64 5.58
N LYS A 17 -9.46 -5.85 5.79
CA LYS A 17 -8.87 -6.27 7.08
C LYS A 17 -7.61 -5.49 7.45
N ASP A 18 -6.94 -4.88 6.46
CA ASP A 18 -5.71 -4.10 6.60
C ASP A 18 -5.97 -2.64 6.97
N PHE A 19 -7.24 -2.26 7.11
CA PHE A 19 -7.67 -0.93 7.50
C PHE A 19 -8.42 -0.96 8.84
N ILE A 20 -8.23 0.08 9.63
CA ILE A 20 -9.01 0.39 10.83
C ILE A 20 -9.88 1.59 10.49
N ARG A 21 -11.18 1.43 10.64
CA ARG A 21 -12.10 2.57 10.73
C ARG A 21 -12.12 3.04 12.17
N THR A 22 -11.73 4.30 12.37
CA THR A 22 -11.91 4.97 13.65
C THR A 22 -13.35 5.45 13.79
N GLU A 23 -13.79 5.72 15.02
CA GLU A 23 -15.15 6.19 15.33
C GLU A 23 -15.49 7.50 14.60
N ASN A 24 -14.49 8.34 14.34
CA ASN A 24 -14.62 9.58 13.57
C ASN A 24 -14.63 9.37 12.05
N TYR A 25 -14.92 8.16 11.59
CA TYR A 25 -14.89 7.76 10.17
C TYR A 25 -13.54 7.92 9.46
N ASN A 26 -12.44 8.20 10.17
CA ASN A 26 -11.10 8.20 9.57
C ASN A 26 -10.65 6.77 9.31
N LEU A 27 -10.01 6.56 8.15
CA LEU A 27 -9.38 5.31 7.79
C LEU A 27 -7.89 5.35 8.19
N ARG A 28 -7.46 4.39 8.98
CA ARG A 28 -6.04 4.20 9.35
C ARG A 28 -5.55 2.86 8.84
N LEU A 29 -4.29 2.82 8.41
CA LEU A 29 -3.64 1.59 8.01
C LEU A 29 -3.24 0.78 9.24
N LYS A 30 -3.56 -0.52 9.23
CA LYS A 30 -2.97 -1.47 10.17
C LYS A 30 -1.50 -1.73 9.83
N PRO A 31 -0.72 -2.28 10.78
CA PRO A 31 0.64 -2.73 10.50
C PRO A 31 0.74 -3.69 9.32
N THR A 32 -0.29 -4.50 9.06
CA THR A 32 -0.35 -5.43 7.92
C THR A 32 -0.43 -4.68 6.58
N GLY A 33 -1.32 -3.68 6.47
CA GLY A 33 -1.43 -2.83 5.29
C GLY A 33 -0.19 -1.96 5.08
N ALA A 34 0.36 -1.40 6.16
CA ALA A 34 1.59 -0.62 6.11
C ALA A 34 2.78 -1.45 5.60
N ARG A 35 2.94 -2.70 6.05
CA ARG A 35 3.97 -3.62 5.53
C ARG A 35 3.83 -3.88 4.03
N LYS A 36 2.61 -4.12 3.55
CA LYS A 36 2.36 -4.33 2.11
C LYS A 36 2.76 -3.11 1.28
N ILE A 37 2.41 -1.91 1.74
CA ILE A 37 2.79 -0.66 1.08
C ILE A 37 4.32 -0.50 1.03
N VAL A 38 5.01 -0.71 2.15
CA VAL A 38 6.47 -0.57 2.22
C VAL A 38 7.19 -1.56 1.30
N ASN A 39 6.70 -2.80 1.22
CA ASN A 39 7.25 -3.80 0.31
C ASN A 39 7.08 -3.40 -1.16
N GLU A 40 5.88 -2.99 -1.57
CA GLU A 40 5.65 -2.56 -2.95
C GLU A 40 6.44 -1.30 -3.30
N PHE A 41 6.53 -0.36 -2.36
CA PHE A 41 7.33 0.84 -2.53
C PHE A 41 8.83 0.52 -2.70
N SER A 42 9.35 -0.44 -1.94
CA SER A 42 10.73 -0.92 -2.07
C SER A 42 10.96 -1.63 -3.40
N ASN A 43 10.00 -2.44 -3.87
CA ASN A 43 10.07 -3.09 -5.19
C ASN A 43 10.09 -2.06 -6.33
N MET A 44 9.27 -1.01 -6.21
CA MET A 44 9.22 0.07 -7.20
C MET A 44 10.50 0.90 -7.23
N LEU A 45 11.10 1.17 -6.07
CA LEU A 45 12.41 1.84 -5.97
C LEU A 45 13.54 0.99 -6.56
N ASN A 46 13.49 -0.33 -6.38
CA ASN A 46 14.49 -1.24 -6.92
C ASN A 46 14.32 -1.54 -8.42
N LYS A 47 13.22 -1.10 -9.06
CA LYS A 47 13.09 -1.18 -10.52
C LYS A 47 14.12 -0.24 -11.16
N LYS A 48 15.14 -0.82 -11.78
CA LYS A 48 16.09 -0.09 -12.61
C LYS A 48 15.35 0.47 -13.83
N VAL A 49 15.26 1.79 -13.89
CA VAL A 49 15.02 2.52 -15.14
C VAL A 49 16.38 2.75 -15.79
N SER A 50 16.53 2.33 -17.04
CA SER A 50 17.68 2.78 -17.84
C SER A 50 17.47 4.27 -18.11
N TYR A 51 18.41 5.09 -17.64
CA TYR A 51 18.43 6.53 -17.88
C TYR A 51 19.20 6.83 -19.17
#